data_AF-A0A1E7MX05-F1
#
_entry.id   AF-A0A1E7MX05-F1
#
_cell.length_a   1.000
_cell.length_b   1.000
_cell.length_c   1.000
_cell.angle_alpha   90.00
_cell.angle_beta   90.00
_cell.angle_gamma   90.00
#
_symmetry.space_group_name_H-M   'P 1'
#
loop_
_entity.id
_entity.type
_entity.pdbx_description
1 polymer ?
#
loop_
_entity_poly.entity_id
_entity_poly.type
_entity_poly.pdbx_seq_one_letter_code
_entity_poly.pdbx_strand_id
1 'polypeptide(L)'
;MQERLAQLWTARLEISPIGLDDDFFELGGDSLTAAELQGDIDKEFGVEVSATTLFLSPTITELTQVIEEAVAAAPSGTTGAHPGGRQ
;
A
#
# COMPACT_ATOMS: atom_id res chain seq x y z
N MET A 1 -3.75 -0.63 -11.79
CA MET A 1 -3.52 -0.54 -10.34
C MET A 1 -3.74 0.86 -9.82
N GLN A 2 -3.14 1.87 -10.45
CA GLN A 2 -3.34 3.30 -10.15
C GLN A 2 -4.82 3.71 -10.06
N GLU A 3 -5.66 3.35 -11.04
CA GLU A 3 -7.09 3.70 -11.03
C GLU A 3 -7.85 3.11 -9.83
N ARG A 4 -7.50 1.87 -9.42
CA ARG A 4 -8.10 1.21 -8.26
C ARG A 4 -7.67 1.90 -6.97
N LEU A 5 -6.39 2.21 -6.85
CA LEU A 5 -5.88 2.98 -5.73
C LEU A 5 -6.53 4.37 -5.64
N ALA A 6 -6.69 5.05 -6.79
CA ALA A 6 -7.37 6.34 -6.87
C ALA A 6 -8.84 6.26 -6.44
N GLN A 7 -9.54 5.17 -6.77
CA GLN A 7 -10.91 4.92 -6.31
C GLN A 7 -10.97 4.73 -4.79
N LEU A 8 -10.04 3.95 -4.21
CA LEU A 8 -9.95 3.78 -2.76
C LEU A 8 -9.67 5.11 -2.06
N TRP A 9 -8.75 5.92 -2.60
CA TRP A 9 -8.45 7.25 -2.06
C TRP A 9 -9.64 8.19 -2.17
N THR A 10 -10.32 8.20 -3.32
CA THR A 10 -11.52 9.03 -3.54
C THR A 10 -12.63 8.65 -2.56
N ALA A 11 -12.81 7.35 -2.30
CA ALA A 11 -13.80 6.87 -1.36
C ALA A 11 -13.45 7.20 0.11
N ARG A 12 -12.17 7.28 0.44
CA ARG A 12 -11.68 7.54 1.80
C ARG A 12 -11.56 9.02 2.13
N LEU A 13 -11.03 9.80 1.21
CA LEU A 13 -10.85 11.25 1.35
C LEU A 13 -12.09 12.04 0.94
N GLU A 14 -13.08 11.38 0.32
CA GLU A 14 -14.28 12.00 -0.26
C GLU A 14 -13.95 13.11 -1.28
N ILE A 15 -12.76 13.05 -1.88
CA ILE A 15 -12.24 14.01 -2.86
C ILE A 15 -12.22 13.38 -4.24
N SER A 16 -12.79 14.08 -5.23
CA SER A 16 -12.73 13.69 -6.64
C SER A 16 -12.71 14.92 -7.54
N PRO A 17 -11.79 15.01 -8.53
CA PRO A 17 -10.78 14.03 -8.90
C PRO A 17 -9.51 14.12 -8.04
N ILE A 18 -8.84 12.99 -7.81
CA ILE A 18 -7.49 12.92 -7.22
C ILE A 18 -6.49 12.70 -8.36
N GLY A 19 -5.49 13.55 -8.46
CA GLY A 19 -4.39 13.39 -9.40
C GLY A 19 -3.42 12.29 -8.96
N LEU A 20 -2.75 11.68 -9.94
CA LEU A 20 -1.79 10.59 -9.66
C LEU A 20 -0.53 11.05 -8.91
N ASP A 21 -0.29 12.36 -8.92
CA ASP A 21 0.83 13.06 -8.29
C ASP A 21 0.36 13.89 -7.08
N ASP A 22 -0.93 13.85 -6.75
CA ASP A 22 -1.43 14.53 -5.55
C ASP A 22 -0.97 13.77 -4.30
N ASP A 23 -0.47 14.53 -3.33
CA ASP A 23 0.02 14.02 -2.07
C ASP A 23 -1.15 13.71 -1.13
N PHE A 24 -1.19 12.48 -0.60
CA PHE A 24 -2.22 12.00 0.30
C PHE A 24 -2.41 12.92 1.51
N PHE A 25 -1.33 13.44 2.08
CA PHE A 25 -1.38 14.31 3.25
C PHE A 25 -1.85 15.72 2.88
N GLU A 26 -1.49 16.23 1.70
CA GLU A 26 -2.01 17.52 1.20
C GLU A 26 -3.50 17.49 0.88
N LEU A 27 -4.01 16.32 0.46
CA LEU A 27 -5.44 16.09 0.25
C LEU A 27 -6.24 15.96 1.56
N GLY A 28 -5.59 16.01 2.73
CA GLY A 28 -6.25 15.85 4.03
C GLY A 28 -6.21 14.43 4.58
N GLY A 29 -5.37 13.56 4.02
CA GLY A 29 -5.09 12.24 4.55
C GLY A 29 -4.40 12.32 5.91
N ASP A 30 -5.01 11.72 6.91
CA ASP A 30 -4.48 11.63 8.26
C ASP A 30 -4.09 10.18 8.61
N SER A 31 -3.50 9.99 9.78
CA SER A 31 -3.03 8.68 10.26
C SER A 31 -4.14 7.62 10.30
N LEU A 32 -5.39 8.00 10.60
CA LEU A 32 -6.53 7.10 10.61
C LEU A 32 -6.89 6.67 9.19
N THR A 33 -7.04 7.63 8.28
CA THR A 33 -7.36 7.35 6.87
C THR A 33 -6.25 6.52 6.21
N ALA A 34 -4.98 6.78 6.55
CA ALA A 34 -3.84 5.98 6.13
C ALA A 34 -3.93 4.53 6.63
N ALA A 35 -4.24 4.31 7.91
CA ALA A 35 -4.38 2.97 8.47
C ALA A 35 -5.57 2.20 7.86
N GLU A 36 -6.69 2.88 7.61
CA GLU A 36 -7.83 2.27 6.92
C GLU A 36 -7.50 1.91 5.47
N LEU A 37 -6.80 2.81 4.76
CA LEU A 37 -6.35 2.59 3.39
C LEU A 37 -5.39 1.39 3.31
N GLN A 38 -4.48 1.21 4.28
CA GLN A 38 -3.61 0.04 4.34
C GLN A 38 -4.42 -1.27 4.38
N GLY A 39 -5.50 -1.29 5.16
CA GLY A 39 -6.40 -2.45 5.23
C GLY A 39 -7.16 -2.69 3.92
N ASP A 40 -7.55 -1.64 3.20
CA ASP A 40 -8.14 -1.79 1.86
C ASP A 40 -7.11 -2.30 0.84
N ILE A 41 -5.88 -1.80 0.88
CA ILE A 41 -4.80 -2.24 -0.02
C ILE A 41 -4.47 -3.72 0.22
N ASP A 42 -4.35 -4.13 1.48
CA ASP A 42 -4.17 -5.54 1.85
C ASP A 42 -5.31 -6.42 1.31
N LYS A 43 -6.56 -5.98 1.47
CA LYS A 43 -7.72 -6.77 1.02
C LYS A 43 -7.89 -6.79 -0.50
N GLU A 44 -7.56 -5.71 -1.19
CA GLU A 44 -7.75 -5.57 -2.63
C GLU A 44 -6.58 -6.14 -3.44
N PHE A 45 -5.35 -5.97 -2.96
CA PHE A 45 -4.12 -6.37 -3.65
C PHE A 45 -3.38 -7.54 -3.00
N GLY A 46 -3.69 -7.87 -1.74
CA GLY A 46 -3.00 -8.92 -0.98
C GLY A 46 -1.62 -8.51 -0.47
N VAL A 47 -1.42 -7.21 -0.22
CA VAL A 47 -0.10 -6.63 0.08
C VAL A 47 -0.18 -5.72 1.29
N GLU A 48 0.71 -5.93 2.25
CA GLU A 48 0.80 -5.08 3.43
C GLU A 48 1.69 -3.87 3.15
N VAL A 49 1.12 -2.66 3.22
CA VAL A 49 1.84 -1.40 3.06
C VAL A 49 2.13 -0.81 4.43
N SER A 50 3.41 -0.53 4.71
CA SER A 50 3.81 0.12 5.96
C SER A 50 3.51 1.62 5.96
N ALA A 51 3.27 2.20 7.14
CA ALA A 51 3.14 3.65 7.28
C ALA A 51 4.37 4.41 6.73
N THR A 52 5.57 3.86 6.88
CA THR A 52 6.81 4.42 6.30
C THR A 52 6.73 4.51 4.77
N THR A 53 6.15 3.51 4.10
CA THR A 53 5.96 3.52 2.65
C THR A 53 4.99 4.61 2.23
N LEU A 54 3.88 4.78 2.95
CA LEU A 54 2.94 5.87 2.69
C LEU A 54 3.58 7.26 2.89
N PHE A 55 4.51 7.39 3.85
CA PHE A 55 5.26 8.63 4.05
C PHE A 55 6.34 8.88 2.99
N LEU A 56 6.99 7.83 2.48
CA LEU A 56 8.02 7.94 1.44
C LEU A 56 7.42 8.13 0.05
N SER A 57 6.25 7.53 -0.17
CA SER A 57 5.54 7.49 -1.44
C SER A 57 4.10 7.96 -1.24
N PRO A 58 3.89 9.24 -0.91
CA PRO A 58 2.58 9.79 -0.55
C PRO A 58 1.70 10.06 -1.77
N THR A 59 2.11 9.64 -2.98
CA THR A 59 1.35 9.81 -4.23
C THR A 59 0.85 8.48 -4.76
N ILE A 60 -0.23 8.49 -5.53
CA ILE A 60 -0.79 7.27 -6.15
C ILE A 60 0.23 6.61 -7.08
N THR A 61 1.01 7.41 -7.81
CA THR A 61 2.01 6.92 -8.75
C THR A 61 3.08 6.10 -8.03
N GLU A 62 3.67 6.66 -6.98
CA GLU A 62 4.74 5.99 -6.23
C GLU A 62 4.19 4.83 -5.42
N LEU A 63 3.05 4.99 -4.73
CA LEU A 63 2.47 3.92 -3.93
C LEU A 63 2.13 2.70 -4.80
N THR A 64 1.62 2.95 -6.02
CA THR A 64 1.37 1.87 -6.98
C THR A 64 2.65 1.12 -7.32
N GLN A 65 3.75 1.81 -7.60
CA GLN A 65 5.03 1.16 -7.90
C GLN A 65 5.49 0.29 -6.74
N VAL A 66 5.42 0.80 -5.50
CA VAL A 66 5.83 0.03 -4.34
C VAL A 66 4.97 -1.22 -4.13
N ILE A 67 3.66 -1.11 -4.32
CA ILE A 67 2.77 -2.27 -4.21
C ILE A 67 3.05 -3.26 -5.35
N GLU A 68 3.27 -2.81 -6.59
CA GLU A 68 3.63 -3.70 -7.70
C GLU A 68 4.97 -4.40 -7.46
N GLU A 69 5.96 -3.68 -6.92
CA GLU A 69 7.24 -4.25 -6.49
C GLU A 69 7.05 -5.25 -5.37
N ALA A 70 6.19 -5.00 -4.39
CA ALA A 70 5.92 -5.93 -3.29
C ALA A 70 5.19 -7.20 -3.76
N VAL A 71 4.23 -7.07 -4.69
CA VAL A 71 3.59 -8.21 -5.36
C VAL A 71 4.61 -9.02 -6.16
N ALA A 72 5.51 -8.33 -6.89
CA ALA A 72 6.54 -8.97 -7.70
C ALA A 72 7.67 -9.58 -6.85
N ALA A 73 8.00 -8.98 -5.70
CA ALA A 73 8.97 -9.41 -4.71
C ALA A 73 8.44 -10.49 -3.76
N ALA A 74 7.20 -10.91 -3.95
CA ALA A 74 6.66 -12.15 -3.39
C ALA A 74 6.84 -13.41 -4.30
N PRO A 75 7.93 -13.62 -5.07
CA PRO A 75 8.08 -14.86 -5.79
C PRO A 75 8.45 -15.97 -4.80
N SER A 76 7.73 -17.07 -4.91
CA SER A 76 7.93 -18.37 -4.27
C SER A 76 9.36 -18.63 -3.78
N GLY A 77 9.59 -18.67 -2.45
CA GLY A 77 10.91 -19.08 -1.96
C GLY A 77 11.30 -18.85 -0.49
N THR A 78 10.49 -19.25 0.49
CA THR A 78 11.06 -19.66 1.80
C THR A 78 10.40 -20.95 2.31
N THR A 79 10.65 -22.05 1.60
CA THR A 79 11.02 -23.28 2.30
C THR A 79 12.45 -23.10 2.81
N GLY A 80 12.57 -22.48 3.97
CA GLY A 80 13.78 -22.45 4.79
C GLY A 80 13.49 -23.26 6.04
N ALA A 81 13.82 -24.55 5.98
CA ALA A 81 13.75 -25.49 7.08
C ALA A 81 14.36 -24.89 8.37
N HIS A 82 13.65 -25.05 9.48
CA HIS A 82 14.24 -24.97 10.81
C HIS A 82 15.34 -26.05 10.93
N PRO A 83 16.64 -25.71 11.02
CA PRO A 83 17.64 -26.70 11.32
C PRO A 83 17.63 -26.94 12.84
N GLY A 84 17.09 -28.10 13.22
CA GLY A 84 17.49 -28.97 14.33
C GLY A 84 17.95 -28.38 15.67
N GLY A 85 17.26 -28.80 16.74
CA GLY A 85 17.77 -28.76 18.10
C GLY A 85 16.99 -29.67 19.04
N ARG A 86 16.87 -30.95 18.71
CA ARG A 86 16.51 -31.99 19.68
C ARG A 86 17.77 -32.26 20.51
N GLN A 87 17.75 -31.95 21.80
CA GLN A 87 18.54 -32.63 22.83
C GLN A 87 17.61 -32.96 24.00
#